data_AF-A0A959YYJ8-F1
#
_entry.id   AF-A0A959YYJ8-F1
#
_cell.length_a   1.000
_cell.length_b   1.000
_cell.length_c   1.000
_cell.angle_alpha   90.00
_cell.angle_beta   90.00
_cell.angle_gamma   90.00
#
_symmetry.space_group_name_H-M   'P 1'
#
loop_
_entity.id
_entity.type
_entity.pdbx_description
1 polymer ?
#
loop_
_entity_poly.entity_id
_entity_poly.type
_entity_poly.pdbx_seq_one_letter_code
_entity_poly.pdbx_strand_id
1 'polypeptide(L)' 'MDLDERRWVLIGGVLLVAFIFILRLFWIQVVDDRWKAEAANISERKLTVFPSRGLIHDRHGRLLVA' A
#
# COMPACT_ATOMS: atom_id res chain seq x y z
N MET A 1 -43.98 -30.12 -0.51
CA MET A 1 -42.86 -29.26 -0.05
C MET A 1 -42.08 -28.88 -1.28
N ASP A 2 -42.22 -27.64 -1.74
CA ASP A 2 -41.65 -27.17 -2.99
C ASP A 2 -40.12 -27.12 -2.94
N LEU A 3 -39.47 -27.86 -3.85
CA LEU A 3 -38.01 -27.85 -4.00
C LEU A 3 -37.50 -26.54 -4.60
N ASP A 4 -38.36 -25.84 -5.36
CA ASP A 4 -38.01 -24.60 -6.04
C ASP A 4 -37.76 -23.44 -5.06
N GLU A 5 -38.54 -23.33 -3.99
CA GLU A 5 -38.34 -22.30 -2.96
C GLU A 5 -37.01 -22.50 -2.23
N ARG A 6 -36.66 -23.74 -1.89
CA ARG A 6 -35.37 -24.07 -1.24
C ARG A 6 -34.18 -23.71 -2.12
N ARG A 7 -34.29 -23.92 -3.44
CA ARG A 7 -33.24 -23.57 -4.41
C ARG A 7 -32.97 -22.06 -4.42
N TRP A 8 -34.02 -21.23 -4.42
CA TRP A 8 -33.86 -19.77 -4.40
C TRP A 8 -33.24 -19.26 -3.10
N VAL A 9 -33.62 -19.83 -1.95
CA VAL A 9 -33.01 -19.47 -0.65
C VAL A 9 -31.52 -19.79 -0.63
N LEU A 10 -31.11 -20.95 -1.15
CA LEU A 10 -29.69 -21.33 -1.23
C LEU A 10 -28.90 -20.40 -2.16
N ILE A 11 -29.43 -20.10 -3.34
CA ILE A 11 -28.78 -19.18 -4.30
C ILE A 11 -28.67 -17.77 -3.70
N GLY A 12 -29.74 -17.27 -3.09
CA GLY A 12 -29.75 -15.98 -2.40
C GLY A 12 -28.72 -15.91 -1.27
N GLY A 13 -28.59 -16.98 -0.48
CA GLY A 13 -27.60 -17.07 0.58
C GLY A 13 -26.16 -17.00 0.06
N VAL A 14 -25.85 -17.75 -1.00
CA VAL A 14 -24.51 -17.71 -1.62
C VAL A 14 -24.20 -16.34 -2.21
N LEU A 15 -25.16 -15.73 -2.92
CA LEU A 15 -24.99 -14.40 -3.51
C LEU A 15 -24.80 -13.32 -2.43
N LEU A 16 -25.53 -13.41 -1.32
CA LEU A 16 -25.38 -12.49 -0.20
C LEU A 16 -23.96 -12.57 0.39
N VAL A 17 -23.47 -13.78 0.64
CA VAL A 17 -22.11 -14.00 1.16
C VAL A 17 -21.07 -13.46 0.17
N ALA A 18 -21.22 -13.77 -1.12
CA ALA A 18 -20.33 -13.25 -2.15
C ALA A 18 -20.32 -11.71 -2.19
N PHE A 19 -21.50 -11.09 -2.07
CA PHE A 19 -21.64 -9.64 -2.05
C PHE A 19 -20.95 -9.00 -0.83
N ILE A 20 -21.07 -9.61 0.35
CA ILE A 20 -20.36 -9.16 1.56
C ILE A 20 -18.85 -9.18 1.35
N PHE A 21 -18.32 -10.24 0.74
CA PHE A 21 -16.88 -10.32 0.43
C PHE A 21 -16.43 -9.28 -0.60
N ILE A 22 -17.24 -9.01 -1.63
CA ILE A 22 -16.94 -7.96 -2.61
C ILE A 22 -16.86 -6.59 -1.92
N LEU A 23 -17.84 -6.25 -1.08
CA LEU A 23 -17.82 -5.00 -0.32
C LEU A 23 -16.62 -4.90 0.63
N ARG A 24 -16.28 -6.00 1.31
CA ARG A 24 -15.10 -6.09 2.18
C ARG A 24 -13.81 -5.81 1.40
N LEU A 25 -13.66 -6.41 0.22
CA LEU A 25 -12.49 -6.21 -0.64
C LEU A 25 -12.42 -4.79 -1.17
N PHE A 26 -13.56 -4.23 -1.62
CA PHE A 26 -13.64 -2.84 -2.06
C PHE A 26 -13.21 -1.87 -0.95
N TRP A 27 -13.65 -2.10 0.29
CA TRP A 27 -13.24 -1.28 1.42
C TRP A 27 -11.72 -1.29 1.62
N ILE A 28 -11.10 -2.47 1.59
CA ILE A 28 -9.65 -2.63 1.79
C ILE A 28 -8.85 -1.99 0.64
N GLN A 29 -9.36 -2.04 -0.59
CA GLN A 29 -8.62 -1.58 -1.77
C GLN A 29 -8.84 -0.10 -2.11
N VAL A 30 -10.05 0.42 -1.89
CA VAL A 30 -10.45 1.76 -2.36
C VAL A 30 -10.62 2.75 -1.22
N VAL A 31 -11.07 2.29 -0.05
CA VAL A 31 -11.31 3.18 1.10
C VAL A 31 -10.11 3.22 2.05
N ASP A 32 -9.44 2.09 2.28
CA ASP A 32 -8.28 2.01 3.18
C ASP A 32 -6.96 2.30 2.45
N ASP A 33 -6.50 3.55 2.52
CA ASP A 33 -5.21 3.98 1.96
C ASP A 33 -3.98 3.43 2.72
N ARG A 34 -4.16 2.81 3.88
CA ARG A 34 -3.04 2.32 4.72
C ARG A 34 -2.15 1.33 3.98
N TRP A 35 -2.75 0.44 3.19
CA TRP A 35 -2.02 -0.55 2.40
C TRP A 35 -1.21 0.07 1.27
N LYS A 36 -1.65 1.23 0.76
CA LYS A 36 -0.95 1.98 -0.28
C LYS A 36 0.32 2.63 0.27
N ALA A 37 0.25 3.19 1.48
CA ALA A 37 1.43 3.74 2.16
C ALA A 37 2.46 2.66 2.53
N GLU A 38 2.00 1.50 2.99
CA GLU A 38 2.88 0.37 3.32
C GLU A 38 3.53 -0.23 2.06
N ALA A 39 2.75 -0.40 0.98
CA ALA A 39 3.29 -0.82 -0.31
C ALA A 39 4.32 0.17 -0.86
N ALA A 40 4.10 1.47 -0.69
CA ALA A 40 5.07 2.50 -1.06
C ALA A 40 6.36 2.38 -0.21
N ASN A 41 6.28 2.17 1.11
CA ASN A 41 7.46 1.99 1.94
C ASN A 41 8.26 0.72 1.61
N ILE A 42 7.60 -0.37 1.19
CA ILE A 42 8.25 -1.63 0.81
C ILE A 42 8.84 -1.53 -0.61
N SER A 43 8.13 -0.89 -1.55
CA SER A 43 8.56 -0.76 -2.95
C SER A 43 9.58 0.36 -3.15
N GLU A 44 9.50 1.44 -2.38
CA GLU A 44 10.38 2.60 -2.47
C GLU A 44 11.49 2.48 -1.42
N ARG A 45 12.65 1.99 -1.85
CA ARG A 45 13.83 1.97 -0.99
C ARG A 45 14.37 3.39 -0.85
N LYS A 46 13.93 4.10 0.19
CA LYS A 46 14.44 5.44 0.54
C LYS A 46 15.89 5.34 1.01
N LEU A 47 16.82 5.43 0.06
CA LEU A 47 18.24 5.56 0.34
C LEU A 47 18.52 7.01 0.75
N THR A 48 18.84 7.21 2.03
CA THR A 48 19.31 8.51 2.52
C THR A 48 20.74 8.72 2.04
N VAL A 49 20.94 9.53 1.01
CA VAL A 49 22.27 9.94 0.54
C VAL A 49 22.74 11.08 1.42
N PHE A 50 23.70 10.81 2.31
CA PHE A 50 24.35 11.88 3.05
C PHE A 50 25.17 12.73 2.08
N PRO A 51 25.02 14.07 2.10
CA PRO A 51 25.83 14.93 1.27
C PRO A 51 27.30 14.81 1.68
N SER A 52 28.21 14.94 0.71
CA SER A 52 29.63 15.10 1.01
C SER A 52 29.83 16.34 1.87
N ARG A 53 30.73 16.27 2.86
CA ARG A 53 31.12 17.44 3.64
C ARG A 53 31.74 18.48 2.69
N GLY A 54 31.58 19.76 3.02
CA GLY A 54 32.15 20.83 2.22
C GLY A 54 33.67 20.78 2.23
N LEU A 55 34.27 21.07 1.08
CA LEU A 55 35.71 21.20 0.93
C LEU A 55 36.17 22.47 1.68
N ILE A 56 37.15 22.32 2.58
CA ILE A 56 37.71 23.47 3.30
C ILE A 56 39.00 23.87 2.59
N HIS A 57 39.06 25.10 2.11
CA HIS A 57 40.25 25.68 1.47
C HIS A 57 40.90 26.72 2.36
N ASP A 58 42.23 26.75 2.37
CA ASP A 58 43.02 27.85 2.94
C ASP A 58 42.80 29.14 2.13
N ARG A 59 43.19 30.29 2.67
CA ARG A 59 43.16 31.62 2.01
C ARG A 59 43.94 31.70 0.69
N HIS A 60 44.78 30.71 0.41
CA HIS A 60 45.55 30.53 -0.81
C HIS A 60 44.96 29.47 -1.76
N GLY A 61 43.72 29.01 -1.51
CA GLY A 61 43.01 28.03 -2.35
C GLY A 61 43.45 26.58 -2.18
N ARG A 62 44.37 26.28 -1.25
CA ARG A 62 44.83 24.90 -1.00
C ARG A 62 43.79 24.11 -0.19
N LEU A 63 43.46 22.91 -0.64
CA LEU A 63 42.53 22.01 0.04
C LEU A 63 43.12 21.52 1.36
N LEU A 64 42.41 21.75 2.46
CA LEU A 64 42.79 21.35 3.82
C LEU A 64 42.07 20.07 4.26
N VAL A 65 40.80 19.91 3.90
CA VAL A 65 39.98 18.72 4.21
C VAL A 65 39.07 18.42 3.02
N ALA A 66 39.03 17.15 2.62
CA ALA A 66 38.14 16.58 1.61
C ALA A 66 36.98 15.83 2.28
#